data_AF-A0A2Z2KIS4-F1
#
_entry.id   AF-A0A2Z2KIS4-F1
#
_cell.length_a   1.000
_cell.length_b   1.000
_cell.length_c   1.000
_cell.angle_alpha   90.00
_cell.angle_beta   90.00
_cell.angle_gamma   90.00
#
_symmetry.space_group_name_H-M   'P 1'
#
loop_
_entity.id
_entity.type
_entity.pdbx_description
1 polymer ?
#
loop_
_entity_poly.entity_id
_entity_poly.type
_entity_poly.pdbx_seq_one_letter_code
_entity_poly.pdbx_strand_id
1 'polypeptide(L)'
;MIRVGRFPSQDGRSVAELFVYARNKTVYPDIKIMPLVCPACRRPLEGLYLHGGSRYGFVGNHTCDYCDAKFSITDSDNTVEELRLYHLHPETKLESNLTLNYTKLYRLEPKVWDEVQVLTGYDIYAGPERIQLEQVMDDIETIKLVDLTFYRQQAEEEISKMPIPELPDSIVRWFALQRSMGLDQIKG
;
A
#
# COMPACT_ATOMS: atom_id res chain seq x y z
N MET A 1 -0.75 4.00 -22.88
CA MET A 1 -1.46 5.14 -22.29
C MET A 1 -1.87 4.68 -20.91
N ILE A 2 -1.15 5.13 -19.89
CA ILE A 2 -1.30 4.56 -18.57
C ILE A 2 -2.13 5.53 -17.74
N ARG A 3 -3.13 5.00 -17.05
CA ARG A 3 -4.20 5.79 -16.43
C ARG A 3 -4.37 5.33 -15.00
N VAL A 4 -4.28 6.29 -14.10
CA VAL A 4 -4.80 6.17 -12.76
C VAL A 4 -6.30 6.43 -12.83
N GLY A 5 -7.12 5.46 -12.42
CA GLY A 5 -8.58 5.54 -12.50
C GLY A 5 -9.23 5.04 -11.22
N ARG A 6 -10.38 5.64 -10.85
CA ARG A 6 -11.14 5.24 -9.67
C ARG A 6 -11.58 3.78 -9.80
N PHE A 7 -11.30 2.98 -8.78
CA PHE A 7 -11.47 1.54 -8.77
C PHE A 7 -12.47 1.15 -7.67
N PRO A 8 -13.50 0.35 -7.99
CA PRO A 8 -14.41 -0.17 -6.97
C PRO A 8 -13.70 -1.19 -6.09
N SER A 9 -13.92 -1.15 -4.77
CA SER A 9 -13.22 -1.97 -3.78
C SER A 9 -13.41 -3.49 -3.91
N GLN A 10 -14.26 -3.98 -4.82
CA GLN A 10 -14.71 -5.38 -4.89
C GLN A 10 -14.36 -6.14 -6.19
N ASP A 11 -13.43 -5.68 -7.02
CA ASP A 11 -13.14 -6.33 -8.33
C ASP A 11 -12.18 -7.54 -8.25
N GLY A 12 -11.95 -8.11 -7.06
CA GLY A 12 -11.18 -9.36 -6.87
C GLY A 12 -9.71 -9.34 -7.32
N ARG A 13 -9.16 -8.19 -7.71
CA ARG A 13 -7.75 -8.05 -8.08
C ARG A 13 -6.89 -7.94 -6.83
N SER A 14 -5.74 -8.62 -6.86
CA SER A 14 -4.72 -8.46 -5.83
C SER A 14 -4.27 -7.01 -5.73
N VAL A 15 -4.23 -6.50 -4.52
CA VAL A 15 -3.83 -5.11 -4.23
C VAL A 15 -2.33 -4.93 -4.35
N ALA A 16 -1.56 -5.98 -4.03
CA ALA A 16 -0.11 -5.98 -4.03
C ALA A 16 0.44 -7.35 -4.46
N GLU A 17 1.29 -7.35 -5.48
CA GLU A 17 2.23 -8.46 -5.71
C GLU A 17 3.50 -8.17 -4.93
N LEU A 18 4.05 -9.17 -4.26
CA LEU A 18 5.28 -9.08 -3.48
C LEU A 18 6.41 -9.75 -4.26
N PHE A 19 7.47 -8.99 -4.50
CA PHE A 19 8.71 -9.48 -5.08
C PHE A 19 9.66 -9.87 -3.95
N VAL A 20 9.98 -11.16 -3.87
CA VAL A 20 10.76 -11.73 -2.77
C VAL A 20 12.18 -12.01 -3.25
N TYR A 21 13.13 -11.32 -2.65
CA TYR A 21 14.56 -11.52 -2.87
C TYR A 21 15.16 -12.26 -1.66
N ALA A 22 15.13 -13.59 -1.72
CA ALA A 22 15.57 -14.43 -0.60
C ALA A 22 17.04 -14.22 -0.20
N ARG A 23 17.93 -13.92 -1.17
CA ARG A 23 19.38 -13.78 -0.92
C ARG A 23 19.73 -12.63 0.02
N ASN A 24 18.99 -11.53 -0.04
CA ASN A 24 19.22 -10.35 0.79
C ASN A 24 18.07 -10.09 1.77
N LYS A 25 17.13 -11.03 1.89
CA LYS A 25 15.92 -10.92 2.73
C LYS A 25 15.17 -9.60 2.49
N THR A 26 14.88 -9.30 1.24
CA THR A 26 14.12 -8.11 0.89
C THR A 26 12.82 -8.48 0.21
N VAL A 27 11.74 -7.80 0.59
CA VAL A 27 10.42 -7.90 -0.05
C VAL A 27 10.06 -6.53 -0.58
N TYR A 28 9.78 -6.45 -1.87
CA TYR A 28 9.35 -5.22 -2.53
C TYR A 28 7.88 -5.35 -2.97
N PRO A 29 6.99 -4.48 -2.50
CA PRO A 29 5.63 -4.47 -2.99
C PRO A 29 5.56 -3.81 -4.38
N ASP A 30 4.78 -4.41 -5.25
CA ASP A 30 4.33 -3.84 -6.50
C ASP A 30 2.82 -3.58 -6.41
N ILE A 31 2.49 -2.36 -5.96
CA ILE A 31 1.13 -1.96 -5.65
C ILE A 31 0.32 -1.71 -6.91
N LYS A 32 -0.83 -2.38 -7.00
CA LYS A 32 -1.76 -2.27 -8.13
C LYS A 32 -2.95 -1.40 -7.81
N ILE A 33 -3.43 -1.43 -6.56
CA ILE A 33 -4.58 -0.64 -6.13
C ILE A 33 -4.16 0.17 -4.91
N MET A 34 -4.36 1.47 -4.97
CA MET A 34 -3.90 2.37 -3.91
C MET A 34 -4.83 3.55 -3.71
N PRO A 35 -4.89 4.10 -2.51
CA PRO A 35 -5.44 5.43 -2.31
C PRO A 35 -4.44 6.52 -2.75
N LEU A 36 -4.95 7.72 -2.97
CA LEU A 36 -4.16 8.91 -3.28
C LEU A 36 -4.50 10.07 -2.35
N VAL A 37 -3.55 10.99 -2.19
CA VAL A 37 -3.70 12.21 -1.38
C VAL A 37 -3.29 13.41 -2.22
N CYS A 38 -4.04 14.50 -2.14
CA CYS A 38 -3.62 15.73 -2.81
C CYS A 38 -2.35 16.29 -2.17
N PRO A 39 -1.25 16.50 -2.92
CA PRO A 39 -0.02 17.08 -2.36
C PRO A 39 -0.19 18.54 -1.93
N ALA A 40 -1.20 19.25 -2.46
CA ALA A 40 -1.47 20.66 -2.16
C ALA A 40 -2.31 20.83 -0.88
N CYS A 41 -3.50 20.24 -0.80
CA CYS A 41 -4.41 20.41 0.34
C CYS A 41 -4.34 19.28 1.39
N ARG A 42 -3.53 18.24 1.14
CA ARG A 42 -3.34 17.07 2.01
C ARG A 42 -4.60 16.26 2.29
N ARG A 43 -5.70 16.50 1.57
CA ARG A 43 -6.92 15.69 1.68
C ARG A 43 -6.77 14.38 0.89
N PRO A 44 -7.26 13.26 1.42
CA PRO A 44 -7.38 12.02 0.66
C PRO A 44 -8.36 12.23 -0.49
N LEU A 45 -8.02 11.70 -1.67
CA LEU A 45 -8.91 11.70 -2.82
C LEU A 45 -9.96 10.59 -2.65
N GLU A 46 -11.13 10.77 -3.25
CA GLU A 46 -12.21 9.79 -3.08
C GLU A 46 -11.93 8.49 -3.84
N GLY A 47 -12.06 7.36 -3.14
CA GLY A 47 -11.94 6.03 -3.73
C GLY A 47 -10.52 5.55 -3.91
N LEU A 48 -10.42 4.33 -4.46
CA LEU A 48 -9.16 3.68 -4.76
C LEU A 48 -8.75 3.92 -6.21
N TYR A 49 -7.48 3.79 -6.50
CA TYR A 49 -6.90 4.08 -7.80
C TYR A 49 -6.09 2.88 -8.30
N LEU A 50 -6.35 2.49 -9.55
CA LEU A 50 -5.60 1.42 -10.22
C LEU A 50 -4.30 1.97 -10.84
N HIS A 51 -3.17 1.35 -10.53
CA HIS A 51 -1.91 1.56 -11.23
C HIS A 51 -1.86 0.68 -12.48
N GLY A 52 -1.72 1.31 -13.66
CA GLY A 52 -1.67 0.61 -14.95
C GLY A 52 -0.27 0.51 -15.56
N GLY A 53 0.78 0.82 -14.79
CA GLY A 53 2.17 1.01 -15.22
C GLY A 53 2.67 2.47 -15.20
N SER A 54 3.88 2.70 -15.66
CA SER A 54 4.39 4.03 -16.00
C SER A 54 5.21 4.00 -17.27
N ARG A 55 5.51 5.17 -17.83
CA ARG A 55 6.47 5.30 -18.93
C ARG A 55 7.55 6.29 -18.51
N TYR A 56 8.78 5.79 -18.34
CA TYR A 56 9.90 6.58 -17.82
C TYR A 56 9.56 7.17 -16.43
N GLY A 57 8.93 6.37 -15.57
CA GLY A 57 8.48 6.79 -14.24
C GLY A 57 7.28 7.74 -14.21
N PHE A 58 6.80 8.25 -15.35
CA PHE A 58 5.60 9.10 -15.39
C PHE A 58 4.34 8.25 -15.46
N VAL A 59 3.49 8.38 -14.44
CA VAL A 59 2.23 7.65 -14.30
C VAL A 59 1.08 8.43 -14.94
N GLY A 60 0.96 9.73 -14.64
CA GLY A 60 -0.13 10.55 -15.15
C GLY A 60 -0.31 11.87 -14.39
N ASN A 61 -1.38 12.61 -14.74
CA ASN A 61 -1.80 13.81 -14.03
C ASN A 61 -3.18 13.60 -13.42
N HIS A 62 -3.45 14.28 -12.31
CA HIS A 62 -4.74 14.27 -11.64
C HIS A 62 -5.12 15.68 -11.17
N THR A 63 -6.42 15.93 -11.03
CA THR A 63 -6.96 17.19 -10.51
C THR A 63 -7.68 16.88 -9.20
N CYS A 64 -7.37 17.60 -8.14
CA CYS A 64 -7.99 17.36 -6.84
C CYS A 64 -9.43 17.87 -6.81
N ASP A 65 -10.38 17.00 -6.44
CA ASP A 65 -11.81 17.34 -6.34
C ASP A 65 -12.15 18.36 -5.22
N TYR A 66 -11.21 18.64 -4.31
CA TYR A 66 -11.43 19.54 -3.16
C TYR A 66 -10.83 20.93 -3.33
N CYS A 67 -9.71 21.07 -4.05
CA CYS A 67 -8.99 22.34 -4.18
C CYS A 67 -8.56 22.67 -5.62
N ASP A 68 -9.02 21.88 -6.60
CA ASP A 68 -8.73 22.01 -8.03
C ASP A 68 -7.24 21.98 -8.42
N ALA A 69 -6.36 21.67 -7.47
CA ALA A 69 -4.95 21.56 -7.70
C ALA A 69 -4.66 20.43 -8.69
N LYS A 70 -3.96 20.77 -9.78
CA LYS A 70 -3.44 19.80 -10.74
C LYS A 70 -2.07 19.32 -10.28
N PHE A 71 -1.87 18.02 -10.22
CA PHE A 71 -0.60 17.44 -9.81
C PHE A 71 -0.23 16.25 -10.69
N SER A 72 1.08 16.06 -10.86
CA SER A 72 1.67 14.93 -11.57
C SER A 72 1.97 13.81 -10.59
N ILE A 73 1.82 12.58 -11.08
CA ILE A 73 2.10 11.35 -10.34
C ILE A 73 3.24 10.65 -11.07
N THR A 74 4.26 10.26 -10.32
CA THR A 74 5.39 9.47 -10.81
C THR A 74 5.66 8.30 -9.87
N ASP A 75 6.31 7.26 -10.37
CA ASP A 75 6.76 6.10 -9.59
C ASP A 75 8.26 5.83 -9.82
N SER A 76 8.74 4.75 -9.21
CA SER A 76 10.08 4.19 -9.40
C SER A 76 10.23 3.34 -10.67
N ASP A 77 9.36 3.53 -11.67
CA ASP A 77 9.27 2.73 -12.89
C ASP A 77 8.72 1.31 -12.62
N ASN A 78 9.40 0.25 -13.03
CA ASN A 78 8.88 -1.14 -13.13
C ASN A 78 8.24 -1.75 -11.88
N THR A 79 8.51 -1.26 -10.67
CA THR A 79 7.89 -1.70 -9.40
C THR A 79 7.33 -0.50 -8.63
N VAL A 80 6.07 -0.63 -8.19
CA VAL A 80 5.35 0.45 -7.49
C VAL A 80 5.48 0.29 -5.98
N GLU A 81 6.68 0.57 -5.48
CA GLU A 81 6.97 0.60 -4.03
C GLU A 81 6.57 1.94 -3.40
N GLU A 82 6.70 3.01 -4.18
CA GLU A 82 6.30 4.35 -3.80
C GLU A 82 5.72 5.15 -4.98
N LEU A 83 4.83 6.07 -4.65
CA LEU A 83 4.39 7.12 -5.56
C LEU A 83 4.85 8.48 -5.08
N ARG A 84 5.30 9.31 -6.02
CA ARG A 84 5.64 10.71 -5.79
C ARG A 84 4.63 11.60 -6.50
N LEU A 85 4.05 12.51 -5.74
CA LEU A 85 3.00 13.40 -6.18
C LEU A 85 3.54 14.83 -6.15
N TYR A 86 3.46 15.53 -7.27
CA TYR A 86 4.06 16.85 -7.46
C TYR A 86 3.02 17.86 -7.91
N HIS A 87 2.86 18.92 -7.13
CA HIS A 87 2.08 20.09 -7.49
C HIS A 87 2.98 21.32 -7.55
N LEU A 88 2.88 22.08 -8.65
CA LEU A 88 3.49 23.41 -8.77
C LEU A 88 2.39 24.46 -8.64
N HIS A 89 2.49 25.31 -7.62
CA HIS A 89 1.58 26.44 -7.42
C HIS A 89 1.75 27.46 -8.56
N PRO A 90 0.72 27.72 -9.37
CA PRO A 90 0.87 28.53 -10.59
C PRO A 90 1.32 29.97 -10.32
N GLU A 91 0.84 30.56 -9.23
CA GLU A 91 1.06 31.96 -8.87
C GLU A 91 2.38 32.17 -8.12
N THR A 92 2.63 31.35 -7.10
CA THR A 92 3.80 31.50 -6.21
C THR A 92 5.04 30.77 -6.72
N LYS A 93 4.89 29.88 -7.72
CA LYS A 93 5.92 28.94 -8.18
C LYS A 93 6.48 28.04 -7.07
N LEU A 94 5.78 27.94 -5.95
CA LEU A 94 6.15 27.02 -4.87
C LEU A 94 5.77 25.60 -5.27
N GLU A 95 6.62 24.65 -4.87
CA GLU A 95 6.35 23.23 -5.08
C GLU A 95 5.78 22.61 -3.81
N SER A 96 4.79 21.75 -3.99
CA SER A 96 4.27 20.87 -2.94
C SER A 96 4.43 19.44 -3.41
N ASN A 97 5.19 18.65 -2.65
CA ASN A 97 5.44 17.26 -2.94
C ASN A 97 4.98 16.35 -1.79
N LEU A 98 4.67 15.10 -2.15
CA LEU A 98 4.31 14.03 -1.24
C LEU A 98 4.84 12.71 -1.81
N THR A 99 5.49 11.92 -0.97
CA THR A 99 5.85 10.55 -1.28
C THR A 99 4.96 9.61 -0.48
N LEU A 100 4.22 8.75 -1.18
CA LEU A 100 3.46 7.64 -0.61
C LEU A 100 4.36 6.40 -0.68
N ASN A 101 5.01 6.05 0.42
CA ASN A 101 5.84 4.84 0.50
C ASN A 101 4.98 3.67 0.99
N TYR A 102 4.65 2.73 0.10
CA TYR A 102 3.71 1.65 0.41
C TYR A 102 4.32 0.56 1.26
N THR A 103 5.65 0.34 1.18
CA THR A 103 6.35 -0.55 2.10
C THR A 103 6.10 -0.15 3.55
N LYS A 104 6.23 1.15 3.85
CA LYS A 104 5.94 1.68 5.20
C LYS A 104 4.46 1.77 5.49
N LEU A 105 3.67 2.28 4.53
CA LEU A 105 2.24 2.46 4.73
C LEU A 105 1.53 1.14 5.01
N TYR A 106 1.97 0.05 4.38
CA TYR A 106 1.37 -1.29 4.54
C TYR A 106 2.16 -2.19 5.49
N ARG A 107 3.20 -1.67 6.16
CA ARG A 107 4.05 -2.41 7.11
C ARG A 107 4.63 -3.70 6.51
N LEU A 108 5.33 -3.56 5.39
CA LEU A 108 5.94 -4.65 4.62
C LEU A 108 7.48 -4.65 4.74
N GLU A 109 8.03 -3.99 5.75
CA GLU A 109 9.47 -3.92 5.98
C GLU A 109 10.07 -5.31 6.32
N PRO A 110 11.36 -5.56 6.01
CA PRO A 110 12.00 -6.86 6.26
C PRO A 110 11.79 -7.42 7.68
N LYS A 111 11.81 -6.55 8.70
CA LYS A 111 11.61 -6.93 10.10
C LYS A 111 10.23 -7.52 10.36
N VAL A 112 9.19 -7.04 9.67
CA VAL A 112 7.83 -7.59 9.81
C VAL A 112 7.82 -9.04 9.35
N TRP A 113 8.51 -9.35 8.25
CA TRP A 113 8.58 -10.72 7.72
C TRP A 113 9.39 -11.66 8.61
N ASP A 114 10.51 -11.21 9.18
CA ASP A 114 11.26 -12.01 10.16
C ASP A 114 10.38 -12.35 11.38
N GLU A 115 9.55 -11.41 11.84
CA GLU A 115 8.67 -11.61 13.00
C GLU A 115 7.44 -12.47 12.66
N VAL A 116 6.89 -12.34 11.46
CA VAL A 116 5.89 -13.28 10.92
C VAL A 116 6.44 -14.71 10.96
N GLN A 117 7.68 -14.92 10.49
CA GLN A 117 8.32 -16.22 10.52
C GLN A 117 8.47 -16.75 11.95
N VAL A 118 8.93 -15.94 12.90
CA VAL A 118 9.07 -16.35 14.30
C VAL A 118 7.73 -16.71 14.93
N LEU A 119 6.68 -15.92 14.68
CA LEU A 119 5.39 -16.07 15.34
C LEU A 119 4.53 -17.17 14.73
N THR A 120 4.66 -17.41 13.43
CA THR A 120 3.77 -18.31 12.68
C THR A 120 4.48 -19.54 12.12
N GLY A 121 5.80 -19.49 11.93
CA GLY A 121 6.55 -20.47 11.15
C GLY A 121 6.46 -20.26 9.63
N TYR A 122 5.70 -19.26 9.15
CA TYR A 122 5.61 -18.92 7.74
C TYR A 122 6.88 -18.19 7.27
N ASP A 123 7.63 -18.78 6.35
CA ASP A 123 8.82 -18.17 5.77
C ASP A 123 8.54 -17.69 4.34
N ILE A 124 8.32 -16.38 4.18
CA ILE A 124 8.11 -15.77 2.86
C ILE A 124 9.34 -15.97 1.95
N TYR A 125 10.55 -16.06 2.50
CA TYR A 125 11.79 -16.19 1.73
C TYR A 125 12.04 -17.61 1.23
N ALA A 126 11.32 -18.61 1.76
CA ALA A 126 11.33 -19.98 1.26
C ALA A 126 10.33 -20.20 0.10
N GLY A 127 9.46 -19.21 -0.14
CA GLY A 127 8.43 -19.24 -1.18
C GLY A 127 8.94 -18.86 -2.58
N PRO A 128 8.00 -18.64 -3.52
CA PRO A 128 8.34 -18.16 -4.87
C PRO A 128 8.88 -16.72 -4.86
N GLU A 129 9.61 -16.34 -5.91
CA GLU A 129 10.11 -14.96 -6.11
C GLU A 129 8.99 -13.92 -6.24
N ARG A 130 7.77 -14.37 -6.56
CA ARG A 130 6.56 -13.54 -6.65
C ARG A 130 5.40 -14.22 -5.96
N ILE A 131 4.73 -13.49 -5.08
CA ILE A 131 3.54 -13.97 -4.37
C ILE A 131 2.55 -12.83 -4.14
N GLN A 132 1.26 -13.11 -4.19
CA GLN A 132 0.23 -12.12 -3.85
C GLN A 132 0.15 -11.96 -2.34
N LEU A 133 -0.01 -10.73 -1.85
CA LEU A 133 -0.18 -10.49 -0.41
C LEU A 133 -1.39 -11.25 0.15
N GLU A 134 -2.47 -11.37 -0.64
CA GLU A 134 -3.65 -12.14 -0.27
C GLU A 134 -3.33 -13.62 -0.04
N GLN A 135 -2.49 -14.23 -0.89
CA GLN A 135 -2.06 -15.62 -0.71
C GLN A 135 -1.23 -15.79 0.57
N VAL A 136 -0.33 -14.83 0.87
CA VAL A 136 0.45 -14.84 2.12
C VAL A 136 -0.48 -14.82 3.34
N MET A 137 -1.53 -13.98 3.31
CA MET A 137 -2.51 -13.93 4.39
C MET A 137 -3.28 -15.24 4.53
N ASP A 138 -3.74 -15.82 3.41
CA ASP A 138 -4.45 -17.10 3.42
C ASP A 138 -3.59 -18.23 4.03
N ASP A 139 -2.29 -18.27 3.70
CA ASP A 139 -1.34 -19.24 4.24
C ASP A 139 -1.17 -19.07 5.77
N ILE A 140 -0.97 -17.82 6.24
CA ILE A 140 -0.78 -17.52 7.66
C ILE A 140 -2.06 -17.82 8.47
N GLU A 141 -3.23 -17.46 7.95
CA GLU A 141 -4.51 -17.72 8.62
C GLU A 141 -4.79 -19.22 8.75
N THR A 142 -4.41 -20.01 7.73
CA THR A 142 -4.49 -21.47 7.78
C THR A 142 -3.63 -22.05 8.91
N ILE A 143 -2.46 -21.46 9.17
CA ILE A 143 -1.55 -21.89 10.24
C ILE A 143 -2.10 -21.52 11.62
N LYS A 144 -2.70 -20.32 11.76
CA LYS A 144 -3.07 -19.75 13.07
C LYS A 144 -4.50 -20.03 13.51
N LEU A 145 -5.43 -20.34 12.59
CA LEU A 145 -6.86 -20.52 12.86
C LEU A 145 -7.45 -19.37 13.69
N VAL A 146 -7.23 -18.13 13.24
CA VAL A 146 -7.64 -16.91 13.97
C VAL A 146 -8.94 -16.33 13.42
N ASP A 147 -9.86 -15.96 14.30
CA ASP A 147 -11.00 -15.10 13.97
C ASP A 147 -10.54 -13.63 13.95
N LEU A 148 -10.57 -13.02 12.76
CA LEU A 148 -10.12 -11.64 12.57
C LEU A 148 -11.18 -10.58 12.88
N THR A 149 -12.42 -10.95 13.23
CA THR A 149 -13.54 -10.00 13.38
C THR A 149 -13.21 -8.85 14.35
N PHE A 150 -12.70 -9.18 15.54
CA PHE A 150 -12.30 -8.18 16.54
C PHE A 150 -11.11 -7.33 16.08
N TYR A 151 -10.09 -7.95 15.49
CA TYR A 151 -8.87 -7.26 15.04
C TYR A 151 -9.14 -6.34 13.86
N ARG A 152 -10.12 -6.69 13.03
CA ARG A 152 -10.54 -5.88 11.88
C ARG A 152 -11.14 -4.55 12.32
N GLN A 153 -12.00 -4.56 13.32
CA GLN A 153 -12.54 -3.32 13.90
C GLN A 153 -11.41 -2.42 14.43
N GLN A 154 -10.43 -3.00 15.13
CA GLN A 154 -9.29 -2.23 15.64
C GLN A 154 -8.40 -1.67 14.52
N ALA A 155 -8.21 -2.42 13.43
CA ALA A 155 -7.47 -1.96 12.26
C ALA A 155 -8.18 -0.77 11.59
N GLU A 156 -9.51 -0.84 11.42
CA GLU A 156 -10.31 0.24 10.84
C GLU A 156 -10.25 1.53 11.68
N GLU A 157 -10.30 1.42 13.02
CA GLU A 157 -10.14 2.57 13.93
C GLU A 157 -8.73 3.20 13.90
N GLU A 158 -7.70 2.42 13.56
CA GLU A 158 -6.35 2.91 13.37
C GLU A 158 -6.24 3.65 12.02
N ILE A 159 -6.71 2.99 10.95
CA ILE A 159 -6.68 3.50 9.59
C ILE A 159 -7.46 4.81 9.48
N SER A 160 -8.59 4.95 10.19
CA SER A 160 -9.38 6.19 10.18
C SER A 160 -8.62 7.42 10.69
N LYS A 161 -7.49 7.23 11.39
CA LYS A 161 -6.62 8.29 11.92
C LYS A 161 -5.44 8.58 10.99
N MET A 162 -5.22 7.75 9.96
CA MET A 162 -4.16 7.95 9.00
C MET A 162 -4.50 9.13 8.07
N PRO A 163 -3.48 9.75 7.44
CA PRO A 163 -3.70 10.74 6.37
C PRO A 163 -4.45 10.18 5.16
N ILE A 164 -4.63 8.84 5.11
CA ILE A 164 -5.25 8.10 4.01
C ILE A 164 -6.23 7.06 4.60
N PRO A 165 -7.43 7.50 5.01
CA PRO A 165 -8.34 6.65 5.77
C PRO A 165 -9.09 5.61 4.93
N GLU A 166 -9.07 5.72 3.60
CA GLU A 166 -9.64 4.72 2.71
C GLU A 166 -8.51 3.83 2.19
N LEU A 167 -8.42 2.59 2.70
CA LEU A 167 -7.47 1.57 2.25
C LEU A 167 -8.21 0.40 1.57
N PRO A 168 -7.56 -0.34 0.65
CA PRO A 168 -8.12 -1.56 0.10
C PRO A 168 -8.41 -2.61 1.20
N ASP A 169 -9.46 -3.41 1.01
CA ASP A 169 -9.90 -4.41 1.99
C ASP A 169 -8.80 -5.39 2.41
N SER A 170 -7.99 -5.85 1.45
CA SER A 170 -6.88 -6.76 1.73
C SER A 170 -5.78 -6.13 2.59
N ILE A 171 -5.62 -4.80 2.52
CA ILE A 171 -4.73 -4.08 3.44
C ILE A 171 -5.36 -3.98 4.82
N VAL A 172 -6.66 -3.72 4.94
CA VAL A 172 -7.36 -3.75 6.25
C VAL A 172 -7.23 -5.14 6.89
N ARG A 173 -7.42 -6.20 6.11
CA ARG A 173 -7.21 -7.61 6.52
C ARG A 173 -5.77 -7.84 6.97
N TRP A 174 -4.78 -7.35 6.20
CA TRP A 174 -3.37 -7.47 6.55
C TRP A 174 -3.04 -6.81 7.90
N PHE A 175 -3.61 -5.63 8.16
CA PHE A 175 -3.46 -4.95 9.44
C PHE A 175 -4.10 -5.74 10.60
N ALA A 176 -5.30 -6.28 10.37
CA ALA A 176 -5.98 -7.12 11.35
C ALA A 176 -5.15 -8.37 11.69
N LEU A 177 -4.57 -9.02 10.67
CA LEU A 177 -3.74 -10.19 10.83
C LEU A 177 -2.46 -9.86 11.61
N GLN A 178 -1.75 -8.79 11.25
CA GLN A 178 -0.59 -8.30 11.99
C GLN A 178 -0.90 -8.04 13.46
N ARG A 179 -2.05 -7.41 13.73
CA ARG A 179 -2.49 -7.10 15.09
C ARG A 179 -2.82 -8.36 15.90
N SER A 180 -3.43 -9.36 15.26
CA SER A 180 -3.65 -10.67 15.89
C SER A 180 -2.35 -11.37 16.31
N MET A 181 -1.25 -11.05 15.62
CA MET A 181 0.09 -11.53 15.93
C MET A 181 0.85 -10.60 16.89
N GLY A 182 0.32 -9.43 17.24
CA GLY A 182 1.00 -8.43 18.07
C GLY A 182 2.12 -7.65 17.35
N LEU A 183 2.11 -7.63 16.02
CA LEU A 183 3.12 -6.96 15.19
C LEU A 183 2.94 -5.43 15.11
N ASP A 184 1.79 -4.91 15.56
CA ASP A 184 1.45 -3.48 15.52
C ASP A 184 2.31 -2.61 16.46
N GLN A 185 3.09 -3.23 17.36
CA GLN A 185 4.01 -2.55 18.27
C GLN A 185 5.44 -2.42 17.73
N ILE A 186 5.72 -3.01 16.57
CA ILE A 186 7.05 -2.99 16.00
C ILE A 186 7.29 -1.63 15.35
N LYS A 187 8.08 -0.78 16.01
CA LYS A 187 8.59 0.44 15.39
C LYS A 187 9.60 0.05 14.30
N GLY A 188 9.30 0.43 13.05
CA GLY A 188 10.22 0.42 11.92
C GLY A 188 11.33 1.45 12.03
#